data_AF-A0A508ZSZ0-F1
#
_entry.id   AF-A0A508ZSZ0-F1
#
_cell.length_a   1.000
_cell.length_b   1.000
_cell.length_c   1.000
_cell.angle_alpha   90.00
_cell.angle_beta   90.00
_cell.angle_gamma   90.00
#
_symmetry.space_group_name_H-M   'P 1'
#
loop_
_entity.id
_entity.type
_entity.pdbx_description
1 polymer ?
#
loop_
_entity_poly.entity_id
_entity_poly.type
_entity_poly.pdbx_seq_one_letter_code
_entity_poly.pdbx_strand_id
1 'polypeptide(L)'
;MGETFIQWVVENNFRDARPNLEAVGVEMVESVIPYEEAKIRILNASHSCIAWAGTLIGQQYIHESTLTDVIYAIADRYVTEDVIPCLGDNGIDLPTYRDVVLKRFTNPYIQDTNQRVAADGFSKIPAMIAPTLQECYQRGVRPEATAMLPALFFVFMEQWHKGTLPYQYQDGILDAQAVHEMFEAQDPVAVFARDKALFGDLANNADFLALMREKVAAVYTLIN
;
A
#
# COMPACT_ATOMS: atom_id res chain seq x y z
N MET A 1 21.26 6.90 -6.05
CA MET A 1 21.15 7.70 -4.82
C MET A 1 20.26 6.94 -3.85
N GLY A 2 20.53 6.98 -2.55
CA GLY A 2 19.78 6.25 -1.53
C GLY A 2 19.66 7.10 -0.27
N GLU A 3 18.66 6.81 0.57
CA GLU A 3 18.51 7.46 1.86
C GLU A 3 19.55 6.99 2.88
N THR A 4 19.68 7.72 3.99
CA THR A 4 20.61 7.37 5.08
C THR A 4 20.11 6.20 5.92
N PHE A 5 18.79 5.98 5.96
CA PHE A 5 18.22 4.82 6.65
C PHE A 5 18.61 3.55 5.90
N ILE A 6 19.13 2.57 6.63
CA ILE A 6 19.38 1.22 6.13
C ILE A 6 19.02 0.23 7.24
N GLN A 7 18.35 -0.86 6.86
CA GLN A 7 18.03 -1.96 7.75
C GLN A 7 18.21 -3.26 6.99
N TRP A 8 18.84 -4.24 7.63
CA TRP A 8 18.95 -5.59 7.09
C TRP A 8 18.72 -6.58 8.22
N VAL A 9 17.63 -7.33 8.13
CA VAL A 9 17.25 -8.39 9.07
C VAL A 9 17.42 -9.73 8.38
N VAL A 10 18.10 -10.67 9.03
CA VAL A 10 18.47 -11.95 8.44
C VAL A 10 18.23 -13.08 9.44
N GLU A 11 17.57 -14.15 9.01
CA GLU A 11 17.50 -15.38 9.80
C GLU A 11 18.90 -15.97 9.94
N ASN A 12 19.31 -16.25 11.18
CA ASN A 12 20.62 -16.81 11.45
C ASN A 12 20.66 -18.33 11.17
N ASN A 13 20.38 -18.72 9.93
CA ASN A 13 20.25 -20.11 9.50
C ASN A 13 21.11 -20.37 8.24
N PHE A 14 22.41 -20.45 8.44
CA PHE A 14 23.40 -20.63 7.36
C PHE A 14 23.95 -22.06 7.39
N ARG A 15 24.10 -22.66 6.19
CA ARG A 15 24.67 -24.01 6.06
C ARG A 15 26.14 -24.09 6.49
N ASP A 16 26.88 -23.02 6.28
CA ASP A 16 28.32 -22.93 6.55
C ASP A 16 28.62 -21.54 7.15
N ALA A 17 29.91 -21.23 7.36
CA ALA A 17 30.37 -19.96 7.85
C ALA A 17 29.77 -18.78 7.06
N ARG A 18 29.33 -17.76 7.80
CA ARG A 18 28.86 -16.48 7.27
C ARG A 18 29.78 -15.34 7.72
N PRO A 19 29.81 -14.21 7.00
CA PRO A 19 30.45 -13.01 7.53
C PRO A 19 29.83 -12.58 8.87
N ASN A 20 30.62 -11.89 9.69
CA ASN A 20 30.17 -11.25 10.93
C ASN A 20 29.38 -9.96 10.60
N LEU A 21 28.21 -10.13 9.96
CA LEU A 21 27.38 -9.04 9.46
C LEU A 21 26.80 -8.17 10.60
N GLU A 22 26.60 -8.76 11.78
CA GLU A 22 26.18 -8.06 12.99
C GLU A 22 27.19 -6.99 13.43
N ALA A 23 28.48 -7.15 13.11
CA ALA A 23 29.50 -6.13 13.36
C ALA A 23 29.34 -4.85 12.51
N VAL A 24 28.52 -4.90 11.45
CA VAL A 24 28.18 -3.75 10.61
C VAL A 24 26.69 -3.39 10.68
N GLY A 25 25.99 -3.85 11.73
CA GLY A 25 24.62 -3.45 12.04
C GLY A 25 23.52 -4.30 11.42
N VAL A 26 23.83 -5.48 10.85
CA VAL A 26 22.80 -6.44 10.41
C VAL A 26 22.16 -7.14 11.62
N GLU A 27 20.83 -7.17 11.66
CA GLU A 27 20.07 -7.81 12.72
C GLU A 27 19.94 -9.31 12.43
N MET A 28 20.58 -10.14 13.26
CA MET A 28 20.46 -11.60 13.18
C MET A 28 19.32 -12.06 14.09
N VAL A 29 18.31 -12.70 13.50
CA VAL A 29 17.07 -13.09 14.20
C VAL A 29 16.78 -14.58 14.02
N GLU A 30 15.89 -15.12 14.85
CA GLU A 30 15.37 -16.48 14.67
C GLU A 30 14.35 -16.58 13.53
N SER A 31 13.52 -15.55 13.36
CA SER A 31 12.57 -15.46 12.25
C SER A 31 12.45 -14.05 11.71
N VAL A 32 12.47 -13.91 10.39
CA VAL A 32 12.27 -12.63 9.70
C VAL A 32 10.80 -12.27 9.50
N ILE A 33 9.87 -13.20 9.71
CA ILE A 33 8.45 -13.05 9.36
C ILE A 33 7.83 -11.77 9.97
N PRO A 34 8.01 -11.45 11.27
CA PRO A 34 7.46 -10.21 11.84
C PRO A 34 7.97 -8.94 11.16
N TYR A 35 9.25 -8.93 10.79
CA TYR A 35 9.92 -7.79 10.16
C TYR A 35 9.49 -7.63 8.70
N GLU A 36 9.35 -8.74 7.98
CA GLU A 36 8.85 -8.74 6.61
C GLU A 36 7.41 -8.25 6.55
N GLU A 37 6.52 -8.79 7.39
CA GLU A 37 5.12 -8.38 7.48
C GLU A 37 5.00 -6.88 7.86
N ALA A 38 5.75 -6.42 8.86
CA ALA A 38 5.79 -5.02 9.23
C ALA A 38 6.26 -4.14 8.07
N LYS A 39 7.35 -4.51 7.37
CA LYS A 39 7.85 -3.74 6.22
C LYS A 39 6.84 -3.74 5.07
N ILE A 40 6.24 -4.89 4.73
CA ILE A 40 5.28 -5.00 3.63
C ILE A 40 4.04 -4.13 3.92
N ARG A 41 3.43 -4.30 5.08
CA ARG A 41 2.16 -3.65 5.41
C ARG A 41 2.33 -2.19 5.85
N ILE A 42 3.41 -1.84 6.54
CA ILE A 42 3.63 -0.45 7.01
C ILE A 42 4.35 0.38 5.96
N LEU A 43 5.45 -0.11 5.37
CA LEU A 43 6.23 0.66 4.39
C LEU A 43 5.65 0.53 2.99
N ASN A 44 5.58 -0.68 2.42
CA ASN A 44 5.26 -0.79 0.99
C ASN A 44 3.82 -0.35 0.65
N ALA A 45 2.85 -0.74 1.47
CA ALA A 45 1.45 -0.42 1.22
C ALA A 45 1.16 1.08 1.38
N SER A 46 1.70 1.73 2.43
CA SER A 46 1.55 3.18 2.60
C SER A 46 2.28 3.97 1.50
N HIS A 47 3.44 3.49 1.04
CA HIS A 47 4.16 4.12 -0.06
C HIS A 47 3.33 4.11 -1.36
N SER A 48 2.67 2.99 -1.63
CA SER A 48 1.80 2.84 -2.81
C SER A 48 0.60 3.79 -2.75
N CYS A 49 -0.02 3.94 -1.57
CA CYS A 49 -1.17 4.82 -1.42
C CYS A 49 -0.81 6.31 -1.51
N ILE A 50 0.34 6.71 -0.96
CA ILE A 50 0.88 8.06 -1.09
C ILE A 50 1.12 8.39 -2.57
N ALA A 51 1.70 7.45 -3.33
CA ALA A 51 1.98 7.62 -4.75
C ALA A 51 0.69 7.76 -5.59
N TRP A 52 -0.32 6.92 -5.33
CA TRP A 52 -1.61 7.01 -6.03
C TRP A 52 -2.34 8.31 -5.69
N ALA A 53 -2.47 8.66 -4.41
CA ALA A 53 -3.13 9.89 -3.98
C ALA A 53 -2.41 11.15 -4.50
N GLY A 54 -1.08 11.17 -4.39
CA GLY A 54 -0.24 12.26 -4.90
C GLY A 54 -0.41 12.48 -6.40
N THR A 55 -0.41 11.40 -7.17
CA THR A 55 -0.63 11.48 -8.63
C THR A 55 -1.99 12.06 -8.96
N LEU A 56 -3.03 11.64 -8.23
CA LEU A 56 -4.40 12.11 -8.45
C LEU A 56 -4.57 13.62 -8.22
N ILE A 57 -3.73 14.23 -7.37
CA ILE A 57 -3.71 15.68 -7.14
C ILE A 57 -2.58 16.43 -7.87
N GLY A 58 -1.93 15.76 -8.84
CA GLY A 58 -0.94 16.39 -9.73
C GLY A 58 0.47 16.53 -9.14
N GLN A 59 0.79 15.85 -8.06
CA GLN A 59 2.14 15.86 -7.47
C GLN A 59 3.03 14.79 -8.10
N GLN A 60 4.34 15.08 -8.16
CA GLN A 60 5.30 14.25 -8.89
C GLN A 60 6.10 13.35 -7.95
N TYR A 61 6.40 13.81 -6.74
CA TYR A 61 7.31 13.12 -5.83
C TYR A 61 6.65 12.71 -4.51
N ILE A 62 7.13 11.62 -3.94
CA ILE A 62 6.62 11.04 -2.69
C ILE A 62 6.70 12.04 -1.53
N HIS A 63 7.76 12.85 -1.46
CA HIS A 63 7.90 13.83 -0.39
C HIS A 63 6.86 14.96 -0.47
N GLU A 64 6.49 15.40 -1.66
CA GLU A 64 5.42 16.40 -1.86
C GLU A 64 4.08 15.82 -1.40
N SER A 65 3.81 14.57 -1.79
CA SER A 65 2.58 13.86 -1.44
C SER A 65 2.48 13.53 0.04
N THR A 66 3.58 13.17 0.67
CA THR A 66 3.62 12.91 2.11
C THR A 66 3.41 14.19 2.93
N LEU A 67 3.84 15.35 2.41
CA LEU A 67 3.64 16.66 3.07
C LEU A 67 2.22 17.22 2.91
N THR A 68 1.33 16.52 2.20
CA THR A 68 -0.07 16.88 2.08
C THR A 68 -0.87 16.26 3.22
N ASP A 69 -1.40 17.08 4.14
CA ASP A 69 -2.03 16.64 5.41
C ASP A 69 -3.01 15.49 5.25
N VAL A 70 -3.88 15.55 4.24
CA VAL A 70 -4.90 14.52 4.00
C VAL A 70 -4.29 13.20 3.49
N ILE A 71 -3.23 13.25 2.69
CA ILE A 71 -2.51 12.06 2.21
C ILE A 71 -1.72 11.43 3.36
N TYR A 72 -1.05 12.25 4.17
CA TYR A 72 -0.39 11.79 5.39
C TYR A 72 -1.38 11.08 6.31
N ALA A 73 -2.55 11.70 6.55
CA ALA A 73 -3.59 11.13 7.40
C ALA A 73 -4.13 9.80 6.87
N ILE A 74 -4.25 9.60 5.55
CA ILE A 74 -4.65 8.31 4.98
C ILE A 74 -3.62 7.23 5.33
N ALA A 75 -2.33 7.50 5.12
CA ALA A 75 -1.26 6.56 5.41
C ALA A 75 -1.13 6.25 6.92
N ASP A 76 -1.18 7.29 7.75
CA ASP A 76 -1.09 7.16 9.22
C ASP A 76 -2.28 6.38 9.79
N ARG A 77 -3.51 6.71 9.38
CA ARG A 77 -4.72 6.00 9.84
C ARG A 77 -4.73 4.55 9.39
N TYR A 78 -4.35 4.27 8.14
CA TYR A 78 -4.23 2.89 7.65
C TYR A 78 -3.30 2.07 8.55
N VAL A 79 -2.12 2.59 8.87
CA VAL A 79 -1.18 1.86 9.72
C VAL A 79 -1.70 1.75 11.16
N THR A 80 -2.21 2.85 11.72
CA THR A 80 -2.59 2.95 13.13
C THR A 80 -3.85 2.18 13.48
N GLU A 81 -4.90 2.34 12.66
CA GLU A 81 -6.23 1.79 12.93
C GLU A 81 -6.33 0.31 12.53
N ASP A 82 -5.68 -0.09 11.44
CA ASP A 82 -5.85 -1.43 10.85
C ASP A 82 -4.58 -2.30 10.94
N VAL A 83 -3.43 -1.82 10.47
CA VAL A 83 -2.21 -2.67 10.38
C VAL A 83 -1.65 -3.04 11.74
N ILE A 84 -1.44 -2.07 12.65
CA ILE A 84 -0.86 -2.34 13.97
C ILE A 84 -1.72 -3.35 14.74
N PRO A 85 -3.06 -3.21 14.80
CA PRO A 85 -3.88 -4.20 15.48
C PRO A 85 -3.92 -5.58 14.81
N CYS A 86 -3.64 -5.68 13.51
CA CYS A 86 -3.49 -6.96 12.81
C CYS A 86 -2.15 -7.63 13.18
N LEU A 87 -1.05 -6.91 13.04
CA LEU A 87 0.27 -7.44 13.37
C LEU A 87 0.43 -7.79 14.87
N GLY A 88 -0.35 -7.15 15.74
CA GLY A 88 -0.43 -7.46 17.15
C GLY A 88 0.90 -7.23 17.87
N ASP A 89 1.11 -7.94 18.99
CA ASP A 89 2.40 -7.96 19.67
C ASP A 89 3.31 -8.98 19.00
N ASN A 90 4.24 -8.48 18.18
CA ASN A 90 5.18 -9.28 17.41
C ASN A 90 6.66 -8.96 17.72
N GLY A 91 6.90 -8.27 18.84
CA GLY A 91 8.25 -7.87 19.28
C GLY A 91 8.83 -6.63 18.60
N ILE A 92 8.09 -6.00 17.67
CA ILE A 92 8.49 -4.73 17.04
C ILE A 92 7.66 -3.59 17.65
N ASP A 93 8.31 -2.46 17.94
CA ASP A 93 7.59 -1.21 18.24
C ASP A 93 7.00 -0.64 16.94
N LEU A 94 5.83 -1.17 16.57
CA LEU A 94 5.15 -0.82 15.31
C LEU A 94 4.74 0.66 15.23
N PRO A 95 4.23 1.33 16.30
CA PRO A 95 4.01 2.77 16.28
C PRO A 95 5.27 3.58 15.95
N THR A 96 6.40 3.27 16.60
CA THR A 96 7.66 3.94 16.30
C THR A 96 8.14 3.64 14.88
N TYR A 97 7.97 2.39 14.41
CA TYR A 97 8.32 2.01 13.04
C TYR A 97 7.50 2.77 11.99
N ARG A 98 6.19 2.92 12.20
CA ARG A 98 5.31 3.77 11.37
C ARG A 98 5.86 5.19 11.30
N ASP A 99 6.17 5.81 12.44
CA ASP A 99 6.63 7.20 12.49
C ASP A 99 7.96 7.38 11.75
N VAL A 100 8.88 6.43 11.89
CA VAL A 100 10.14 6.40 11.13
C VAL A 100 9.88 6.28 9.63
N VAL A 101 8.99 5.37 9.21
CA VAL A 101 8.64 5.17 7.80
C VAL A 101 8.03 6.43 7.19
N LEU A 102 6.99 7.00 7.81
CA LEU A 102 6.34 8.21 7.29
C LEU A 102 7.29 9.40 7.29
N LYS A 103 8.17 9.52 8.29
CA LYS A 103 9.20 10.56 8.30
C LYS A 103 10.17 10.42 7.12
N ARG A 104 10.57 9.19 6.77
CA ARG A 104 11.48 8.94 5.64
C ARG A 104 10.88 9.39 4.30
N PHE A 105 9.59 9.19 4.11
CA PHE A 105 8.90 9.64 2.89
C PHE A 105 8.91 11.16 2.72
N THR A 106 9.10 11.95 3.78
CA THR A 106 9.21 13.42 3.70
C THR A 106 10.56 13.92 3.17
N ASN A 107 11.52 13.04 2.87
CA ASN A 107 12.88 13.46 2.46
C ASN A 107 12.92 14.00 1.02
N PRO A 108 13.16 15.32 0.81
CA PRO A 108 13.11 15.92 -0.52
C PRO A 108 14.31 15.55 -1.40
N TYR A 109 15.42 15.09 -0.80
CA TYR A 109 16.66 14.82 -1.53
C TYR A 109 16.64 13.50 -2.29
N ILE A 110 15.72 12.58 -1.95
CA ILE A 110 15.59 11.30 -2.66
C ILE A 110 14.95 11.50 -4.04
N GLN A 111 14.03 12.46 -4.15
CA GLN A 111 13.24 12.72 -5.35
C GLN A 111 12.60 11.43 -5.91
N ASP A 112 12.08 10.59 -5.01
CA ASP A 112 11.39 9.37 -5.38
C ASP A 112 10.08 9.72 -6.09
N THR A 113 9.87 9.21 -7.31
CA THR A 113 8.74 9.62 -8.14
C THR A 113 7.49 8.79 -7.83
N ASN A 114 6.35 9.46 -7.84
CA ASN A 114 5.05 8.82 -7.75
C ASN A 114 4.88 7.79 -8.87
N GLN A 115 5.37 8.05 -10.10
CA GLN A 115 5.34 7.08 -11.20
C GLN A 115 6.02 5.75 -10.84
N ARG A 116 7.24 5.80 -10.29
CA ARG A 116 8.01 4.60 -9.96
C ARG A 116 7.30 3.80 -8.86
N VAL A 117 6.71 4.49 -7.89
CA VAL A 117 6.08 3.86 -6.73
C VAL A 117 4.64 3.41 -7.03
N ALA A 118 3.92 4.07 -7.93
CA ALA A 118 2.55 3.72 -8.31
C ALA A 118 2.45 2.44 -9.16
N ALA A 119 3.55 2.08 -9.85
CA ALA A 119 3.65 0.91 -10.73
C ALA A 119 3.27 -0.42 -10.05
N ASP A 120 2.96 -1.45 -10.83
CA ASP A 120 2.69 -2.82 -10.37
C ASP A 120 1.57 -2.93 -9.31
N GLY A 121 0.55 -2.08 -9.43
CA GLY A 121 -0.55 -1.97 -8.46
C GLY A 121 -1.38 -3.25 -8.35
N PHE A 122 -1.56 -3.96 -9.46
CA PHE A 122 -2.28 -5.24 -9.49
C PHE A 122 -1.54 -6.33 -8.70
N SER A 123 -0.21 -6.28 -8.63
CA SER A 123 0.58 -7.21 -7.79
C SER A 123 0.63 -6.78 -6.32
N LYS A 124 0.57 -5.47 -6.05
CA LYS A 124 0.68 -4.90 -4.70
C LYS A 124 -0.56 -5.10 -3.86
N ILE A 125 -1.75 -4.96 -4.44
CA ILE A 125 -3.00 -5.12 -3.68
C ILE A 125 -3.08 -6.50 -3.00
N PRO A 126 -3.00 -7.64 -3.72
CA PRO A 126 -3.13 -8.95 -3.09
C PRO A 126 -1.98 -9.27 -2.14
N ALA A 127 -0.76 -8.79 -2.42
CA ALA A 127 0.42 -9.10 -1.61
C ALA A 127 0.58 -8.21 -0.36
N MET A 128 0.10 -6.96 -0.40
CA MET A 128 0.44 -5.94 0.60
C MET A 128 -0.77 -5.33 1.32
N ILE A 129 -1.95 -5.31 0.69
CA ILE A 129 -3.14 -4.58 1.18
C ILE A 129 -4.27 -5.54 1.55
N ALA A 130 -4.58 -6.51 0.69
CA ALA A 130 -5.63 -7.49 0.91
C ALA A 130 -5.49 -8.29 2.22
N PRO A 131 -4.27 -8.66 2.68
CA PRO A 131 -4.10 -9.36 3.95
C PRO A 131 -4.66 -8.56 5.15
N THR A 132 -4.39 -7.25 5.22
CA THR A 132 -4.93 -6.38 6.28
C THR A 132 -6.45 -6.27 6.21
N LEU A 133 -7.03 -6.14 5.00
CA LEU A 133 -8.49 -6.13 4.83
C LEU A 133 -9.13 -7.42 5.38
N GLN A 134 -8.58 -8.57 4.99
CA GLN A 134 -9.10 -9.89 5.37
C GLN A 134 -9.01 -10.09 6.89
N GLU A 135 -7.88 -9.72 7.48
CA GLU A 135 -7.64 -9.89 8.91
C GLU A 135 -8.52 -8.98 9.77
N CYS A 136 -8.76 -7.74 9.36
CA CYS A 136 -9.75 -6.88 10.03
C CYS A 136 -11.14 -7.53 10.05
N TYR A 137 -11.60 -8.06 8.91
CA TYR A 137 -12.88 -8.78 8.85
C TYR A 137 -12.91 -10.02 9.74
N GLN A 138 -11.82 -10.80 9.78
CA GLN A 138 -11.69 -11.96 10.67
C GLN A 138 -11.77 -11.56 12.15
N ARG A 139 -11.25 -10.37 12.48
CA ARG A 139 -11.33 -9.77 13.83
C ARG A 139 -12.68 -9.10 14.11
N GLY A 140 -13.61 -9.08 13.15
CA GLY A 140 -14.93 -8.47 13.30
C GLY A 140 -14.92 -6.94 13.23
N VAL A 141 -13.88 -6.34 12.65
CA VAL A 141 -13.74 -4.88 12.48
C VAL A 141 -13.84 -4.55 10.99
N ARG A 142 -14.62 -3.53 10.64
CA ARG A 142 -14.72 -3.03 9.26
C ARG A 142 -13.46 -2.21 8.94
N PRO A 143 -12.66 -2.57 7.90
CA PRO A 143 -11.36 -1.94 7.64
C PRO A 143 -11.50 -0.60 6.90
N GLU A 144 -12.05 0.39 7.58
CA GLU A 144 -12.38 1.71 7.03
C GLU A 144 -11.16 2.45 6.47
N ALA A 145 -10.00 2.33 7.12
CA ALA A 145 -8.78 3.01 6.70
C ALA A 145 -8.08 2.25 5.57
N THR A 146 -7.98 0.93 5.66
CA THR A 146 -7.35 0.09 4.63
C THR A 146 -8.13 0.13 3.32
N ALA A 147 -9.46 0.16 3.35
CA ALA A 147 -10.26 0.20 2.13
C ALA A 147 -10.09 1.52 1.32
N MET A 148 -9.54 2.57 1.92
CA MET A 148 -9.15 3.79 1.19
C MET A 148 -8.05 3.51 0.16
N LEU A 149 -7.13 2.58 0.43
CA LEU A 149 -5.98 2.30 -0.44
C LEU A 149 -6.41 1.72 -1.81
N PRO A 150 -7.17 0.61 -1.88
CA PRO A 150 -7.65 0.12 -3.18
C PRO A 150 -8.65 1.07 -3.84
N ALA A 151 -9.36 1.93 -3.08
CA ALA A 151 -10.20 2.97 -3.67
C ALA A 151 -9.37 4.06 -4.38
N LEU A 152 -8.24 4.46 -3.80
CA LEU A 152 -7.27 5.34 -4.48
C LEU A 152 -6.75 4.70 -5.75
N PHE A 153 -6.40 3.41 -5.71
CA PHE A 153 -5.96 2.68 -6.90
C PHE A 153 -7.05 2.59 -7.97
N PHE A 154 -8.30 2.34 -7.58
CA PHE A 154 -9.43 2.33 -8.50
C PHE A 154 -9.57 3.67 -9.24
N VAL A 155 -9.56 4.79 -8.52
CA VAL A 155 -9.68 6.12 -9.14
C VAL A 155 -8.42 6.49 -9.95
N PHE A 156 -7.24 6.06 -9.51
CA PHE A 156 -6.01 6.16 -10.29
C PHE A 156 -6.11 5.41 -11.63
N MET A 157 -6.62 4.18 -11.62
CA MET A 157 -6.82 3.38 -12.83
C MET A 157 -7.94 3.94 -13.72
N GLU A 158 -8.90 4.65 -13.15
CA GLU A 158 -9.90 5.39 -13.93
C GLU A 158 -9.25 6.52 -14.74
N GLN A 159 -8.28 7.24 -14.16
CA GLN A 159 -7.50 8.24 -14.89
C GLN A 159 -6.62 7.58 -15.96
N TRP A 160 -6.07 6.39 -15.70
CA TRP A 160 -5.35 5.62 -16.71
C TRP A 160 -6.27 5.25 -17.88
N HIS A 161 -7.47 4.74 -17.59
CA HIS A 161 -8.48 4.39 -18.58
C HIS A 161 -8.87 5.60 -19.45
N LYS A 162 -9.00 6.79 -18.84
CA LYS A 162 -9.30 8.05 -19.52
C LYS A 162 -8.11 8.65 -20.28
N GLY A 163 -6.91 8.09 -20.14
CA GLY A 163 -5.67 8.63 -20.72
C GLY A 163 -5.23 9.95 -20.09
N THR A 164 -5.61 10.23 -18.85
CA THR A 164 -5.35 11.50 -18.15
C THR A 164 -4.24 11.42 -17.10
N LEU A 165 -3.65 10.25 -16.87
CA LEU A 165 -2.45 10.15 -16.02
C LEU A 165 -1.30 11.01 -16.59
N PRO A 166 -0.51 11.67 -15.74
CA PRO A 166 0.59 12.53 -16.19
C PRO A 166 1.81 11.76 -16.74
N TYR A 167 1.75 10.42 -16.72
CA TYR A 167 2.82 9.54 -17.15
C TYR A 167 2.27 8.18 -17.60
N GLN A 168 3.10 7.40 -18.29
CA GLN A 168 2.77 6.02 -18.64
C GLN A 168 2.78 5.14 -17.39
N TYR A 169 1.65 4.49 -17.11
CA TYR A 169 1.53 3.47 -16.08
C TYR A 169 2.31 2.21 -16.47
N GLN A 170 3.03 1.64 -15.51
CA GLN A 170 3.82 0.42 -15.68
C GLN A 170 3.29 -0.63 -14.71
N ASP A 171 2.88 -1.78 -15.23
CA ASP A 171 2.46 -2.91 -14.41
C ASP A 171 2.74 -4.20 -15.20
N GLY A 172 3.51 -5.10 -14.61
CA GLY A 172 3.97 -6.33 -15.26
C GLY A 172 2.88 -7.38 -15.50
N ILE A 173 1.72 -7.25 -14.85
CA ILE A 173 0.62 -8.22 -14.94
C ILE A 173 -0.71 -7.58 -15.37
N LEU A 174 -0.69 -6.31 -15.79
CA LEU A 174 -1.87 -5.60 -16.27
C LEU A 174 -2.47 -6.26 -17.52
N ASP A 175 -3.71 -6.71 -17.38
CA ASP A 175 -4.59 -6.98 -18.52
C ASP A 175 -5.33 -5.68 -18.89
N ALA A 176 -4.76 -4.94 -19.84
CA ALA A 176 -5.28 -3.64 -20.26
C ALA A 176 -6.74 -3.74 -20.77
N GLN A 177 -7.06 -4.79 -21.52
CA GLN A 177 -8.40 -4.97 -22.07
C GLN A 177 -9.42 -5.19 -20.94
N ALA A 178 -9.12 -6.10 -20.00
CA ALA A 178 -10.01 -6.37 -18.88
C ALA A 178 -10.26 -5.11 -18.02
N VAL A 179 -9.24 -4.27 -17.82
CA VAL A 179 -9.39 -3.02 -17.06
C VAL A 179 -10.25 -2.00 -17.82
N HIS A 180 -10.10 -1.87 -19.14
CA HIS A 180 -11.00 -1.01 -19.91
C HIS A 180 -12.45 -1.51 -19.85
N GLU A 181 -12.67 -2.81 -20.04
CA GLU A 181 -14.00 -3.44 -19.93
C GLU A 181 -14.62 -3.25 -18.53
N MET A 182 -13.81 -3.32 -17.47
CA MET A 182 -14.23 -3.04 -16.09
C MET A 182 -14.81 -1.62 -15.96
N PHE A 183 -14.14 -0.61 -16.51
CA PHE A 183 -14.61 0.79 -16.44
C PHE A 183 -15.79 1.08 -17.37
N GLU A 184 -15.97 0.30 -18.43
CA GLU A 184 -17.14 0.39 -19.33
C GLU A 184 -18.38 -0.36 -18.80
N ALA A 185 -18.23 -1.18 -17.76
CA ALA A 185 -19.33 -1.91 -17.16
C ALA A 185 -20.37 -0.97 -16.52
N GLN A 186 -21.59 -1.47 -16.33
CA GLN A 186 -22.66 -0.71 -15.65
C GLN A 186 -22.32 -0.34 -14.20
N ASP A 187 -21.50 -1.17 -13.54
CA ASP A 187 -21.06 -0.97 -12.15
C ASP A 187 -19.58 -1.34 -12.00
N PRO A 188 -18.65 -0.43 -12.39
CA PRO A 188 -17.22 -0.70 -12.36
C PRO A 188 -16.68 -1.00 -10.96
N VAL A 189 -17.23 -0.36 -9.92
CA VAL A 189 -16.84 -0.61 -8.53
C VAL A 189 -17.18 -2.04 -8.12
N ALA A 190 -18.34 -2.56 -8.54
CA ALA A 190 -18.69 -3.94 -8.26
C ALA A 190 -17.83 -4.95 -9.01
N VAL A 191 -17.42 -4.66 -10.26
CA VAL A 191 -16.49 -5.52 -10.98
C VAL A 191 -15.13 -5.55 -10.26
N PHE A 192 -14.59 -4.39 -9.91
CA PHE A 192 -13.32 -4.27 -9.19
C PHE A 192 -13.34 -4.99 -7.84
N ALA A 193 -14.34 -4.69 -6.99
CA ALA A 193 -14.42 -5.26 -5.64
C ALA A 193 -14.69 -6.78 -5.64
N ARG A 194 -15.15 -7.35 -6.76
CA ARG A 194 -15.37 -8.81 -6.94
C ARG A 194 -14.20 -9.52 -7.62
N ASP A 195 -13.11 -8.82 -7.89
CA ASP A 195 -11.90 -9.43 -8.43
C ASP A 195 -11.24 -10.33 -7.36
N LYS A 196 -11.30 -11.65 -7.61
CA LYS A 196 -10.71 -12.65 -6.72
C LYS A 196 -9.19 -12.64 -6.71
N ALA A 197 -8.56 -12.25 -7.82
CA ALA A 197 -7.11 -12.15 -7.87
C ALA A 197 -6.60 -10.99 -7.00
N LEU A 198 -7.37 -9.91 -6.88
CA LEU A 198 -7.03 -8.77 -6.02
C LEU A 198 -7.40 -8.98 -4.55
N PHE A 199 -8.60 -9.51 -4.28
CA PHE A 199 -9.18 -9.47 -2.92
C PHE A 199 -9.45 -10.84 -2.28
N GLY A 200 -9.22 -11.93 -3.00
CA GLY A 200 -9.45 -13.29 -2.50
C GLY A 200 -10.91 -13.49 -2.07
N ASP A 201 -11.13 -14.00 -0.86
CA ASP A 201 -12.47 -14.31 -0.35
C ASP A 201 -13.36 -13.08 -0.15
N LEU A 202 -12.78 -11.89 0.02
CA LEU A 202 -13.53 -10.64 0.13
C LEU A 202 -14.31 -10.30 -1.13
N ALA A 203 -13.95 -10.86 -2.28
CA ALA A 203 -14.67 -10.69 -3.54
C ALA A 203 -16.16 -11.09 -3.44
N ASN A 204 -16.54 -11.95 -2.48
CA ASN A 204 -17.93 -12.35 -2.27
C ASN A 204 -18.59 -11.65 -1.05
N ASN A 205 -17.88 -10.73 -0.39
CA ASN A 205 -18.35 -10.05 0.81
C ASN A 205 -19.17 -8.80 0.43
N ALA A 206 -20.47 -8.82 0.77
CA ALA A 206 -21.38 -7.72 0.46
C ALA A 206 -21.05 -6.42 1.21
N ASP A 207 -20.56 -6.51 2.45
CA ASP A 207 -20.11 -5.34 3.21
C ASP A 207 -18.84 -4.75 2.60
N PHE A 208 -17.91 -5.58 2.13
CA PHE A 208 -16.71 -5.09 1.44
C PHE A 208 -17.05 -4.32 0.16
N LEU A 209 -18.00 -4.81 -0.64
CA LEU A 209 -18.51 -4.06 -1.80
C LEU A 209 -19.12 -2.71 -1.39
N ALA A 210 -19.94 -2.68 -0.33
CA ALA A 210 -20.51 -1.43 0.17
C ALA A 210 -19.42 -0.45 0.62
N LEU A 211 -18.43 -0.95 1.36
CA LEU A 211 -17.28 -0.19 1.83
C LEU A 211 -16.46 0.38 0.66
N MET A 212 -16.19 -0.42 -0.38
CA MET A 212 -15.48 0.05 -1.57
C MET A 212 -16.21 1.19 -2.26
N ARG A 213 -17.55 1.15 -2.34
CA ARG A 213 -18.35 2.25 -2.90
C ARG A 213 -18.23 3.53 -2.07
N GLU A 214 -18.31 3.41 -0.74
CA GLU A 214 -18.14 4.53 0.17
C GLU A 214 -16.76 5.18 0.01
N LYS A 215 -15.70 4.37 -0.08
CA LYS A 215 -14.33 4.86 -0.21
C LYS A 215 -14.03 5.44 -1.58
N VAL A 216 -14.52 4.83 -2.67
CA VAL A 216 -14.39 5.40 -4.01
C VAL A 216 -15.10 6.77 -4.08
N ALA A 217 -16.30 6.90 -3.50
CA ALA A 217 -16.99 8.18 -3.41
C ALA A 217 -16.21 9.23 -2.59
N ALA A 218 -15.58 8.80 -1.49
CA ALA A 218 -14.72 9.67 -0.68
C ALA A 218 -13.47 10.13 -1.46
N VAL A 219 -12.84 9.26 -2.26
CA VAL A 219 -11.71 9.63 -3.11
C VAL A 219 -12.11 10.67 -4.15
N TYR A 220 -13.29 10.57 -4.76
CA TYR A 220 -13.77 11.63 -5.66
C TYR A 220 -13.94 12.98 -4.97
N THR A 221 -14.32 13.00 -3.69
CA THR A 221 -14.43 14.24 -2.92
C THR A 221 -13.05 14.79 -2.54
N LEU A 222 -12.05 13.92 -2.36
CA LEU A 222 -10.68 14.28 -2.01
C LEU A 222 -9.94 15.02 -3.15
N ILE A 223 -10.24 14.66 -4.40
CA ILE A 223 -9.47 15.11 -5.57
C ILE A 223 -10.16 16.23 -6.38
N ASN A 224 -11.38 16.63 -6.00
CA ASN A 224 -12.12 17.76 -6.57
C ASN A 224 -11.89 19.03 -5.74
#